data_AF-A0A840BQL8-F1
#
_entry.id   AF-A0A840BQL8-F1
#
_cell.length_a   1.000
_cell.length_b   1.000
_cell.length_c   1.000
_cell.angle_alpha   90.00
_cell.angle_beta   90.00
_cell.angle_gamma   90.00
#
_symmetry.space_group_name_H-M   'P 1'
#
loop_
_entity.id
_entity.type
_entity.pdbx_description
1 polymer ?
#
loop_
_entity_poly.entity_id
_entity_poly.type
_entity_poly.pdbx_seq_one_letter_code
_entity_poly.pdbx_strand_id
1 'polypeptide(L)'
;MMNTAAARIFKLEHPGGLRIAVMDIGATWLSCEVPLAGGGHREVLLGCDSAEDYARQTAYLGAIIGRYANRITDARFTLDGKTYDLAANNGPNNLHGGPEGFDRQRWTLVSHSATELVLAIDSPDGDQGFPGRAQVQVRYALTDAGTVQIDFTAEVDKACPIALTSHAYFNLDGVTPDGDIRAQTLKIAAERYVPVDATLAPLGEPAEVADTPFDFRKPCRIGSAWPDAVRDNEQLRNGAGYDHSFLLDEACRHATVPAAELASADWKLTMRVYTDQPAIQCYTGNYLAGIPARGGKQYTVHAGIALEPGYPPDSPNQRAWSGCILRPGQVGKGTIRFVFEGAN
;
A
#
# COMPACT_ATOMS: atom_id res chain seq x y z
N MET A 1 -14.68 -21.25 -9.33
CA MET A 1 -13.58 -22.20 -9.61
C MET A 1 -12.31 -21.38 -9.70
N MET A 2 -11.38 -21.51 -8.74
CA MET A 2 -10.07 -20.87 -8.84
C MET A 2 -9.41 -21.35 -10.13
N ASN A 3 -8.97 -20.42 -10.97
CA ASN A 3 -8.25 -20.75 -12.19
C ASN A 3 -6.91 -21.40 -11.78
N THR A 4 -6.81 -22.73 -11.94
CA THR A 4 -5.69 -23.58 -11.49
C THR A 4 -4.42 -23.42 -12.33
N ALA A 5 -4.39 -22.48 -13.27
CA ALA A 5 -3.19 -22.16 -14.04
C ALA A 5 -2.09 -21.62 -13.12
N ALA A 6 -0.82 -21.91 -13.42
CA ALA A 6 0.30 -21.30 -12.69
C ALA A 6 0.23 -19.75 -12.78
N ALA A 7 0.67 -19.06 -11.73
CA ALA A 7 0.82 -17.61 -11.76
C ALA A 7 1.82 -17.22 -12.87
N ARG A 8 1.52 -16.16 -13.62
CA ARG A 8 2.44 -15.60 -14.61
C ARG A 8 3.26 -14.51 -13.97
N ILE A 9 4.58 -14.56 -14.12
CA ILE A 9 5.51 -13.55 -13.62
C ILE A 9 6.04 -12.74 -14.81
N PHE A 10 5.96 -11.42 -14.70
CA PHE A 10 6.45 -10.45 -15.65
C PHE A 10 7.65 -9.73 -15.04
N LYS A 11 8.75 -9.65 -15.79
CA LYS A 11 9.95 -8.92 -15.39
C LYS A 11 10.03 -7.63 -16.21
N LEU A 12 10.36 -6.55 -15.53
CA LEU A 12 10.61 -5.24 -16.12
C LEU A 12 12.02 -4.80 -15.70
N GLU A 13 12.77 -4.24 -16.63
CA GLU A 13 14.13 -3.73 -16.43
C GLU A 13 14.32 -2.43 -17.20
N HIS A 14 14.70 -1.37 -16.49
CA HIS A 14 15.13 -0.13 -17.10
C HIS A 14 16.60 -0.23 -17.52
N PRO A 15 17.05 0.36 -18.66
CA PRO A 15 18.46 0.35 -19.07
C PRO A 15 19.44 0.90 -18.03
N GLY A 16 18.96 1.71 -17.08
CA GLY A 16 19.71 2.22 -15.93
C GLY A 16 19.91 1.21 -14.79
N GLY A 17 19.36 -0.01 -14.91
CA GLY A 17 19.62 -1.12 -13.99
C GLY A 17 18.53 -1.41 -12.97
N LEU A 18 17.52 -0.56 -12.80
CA LEU A 18 16.36 -0.85 -11.95
C LEU A 18 15.55 -2.02 -12.51
N ARG A 19 15.25 -3.02 -11.66
CA ARG A 19 14.48 -4.21 -12.04
C ARG A 19 13.33 -4.44 -11.08
N ILE A 20 12.19 -4.85 -11.64
CA ILE A 20 11.05 -5.34 -10.85
C ILE A 20 10.48 -6.62 -11.44
N ALA A 21 9.82 -7.40 -10.59
CA ALA A 21 8.99 -8.52 -11.01
C ALA A 21 7.57 -8.34 -10.49
N VAL A 22 6.56 -8.66 -11.30
CA VAL A 22 5.13 -8.55 -10.96
C VAL A 22 4.42 -9.85 -11.38
N MET A 23 3.46 -10.34 -10.58
CA MET A 23 2.59 -11.46 -11.00
C MET A 23 1.17 -11.04 -11.36
N ASP A 24 0.51 -11.85 -12.19
CA ASP A 24 -0.90 -11.63 -12.58
C ASP A 24 -1.91 -11.86 -11.45
N ILE A 25 -1.57 -12.63 -10.41
CA ILE A 25 -2.42 -12.74 -9.21
C ILE A 25 -2.18 -11.54 -8.31
N GLY A 26 -3.24 -10.83 -7.96
CA GLY A 26 -3.16 -9.60 -7.16
C GLY A 26 -2.50 -8.42 -7.87
N ALA A 27 -2.14 -8.57 -9.15
CA ALA A 27 -1.20 -7.67 -9.82
C ALA A 27 0.04 -7.41 -8.94
N THR A 28 0.52 -8.44 -8.24
CA THR A 28 1.40 -8.30 -7.07
C THR A 28 2.82 -7.96 -7.47
N TRP A 29 3.39 -6.92 -6.87
CA TRP A 29 4.80 -6.55 -7.01
C TRP A 29 5.67 -7.46 -6.13
N LEU A 30 6.46 -8.33 -6.79
CA LEU A 30 7.18 -9.44 -6.16
C LEU A 30 8.62 -9.13 -5.77
N SER A 31 9.27 -8.16 -6.42
CA SER A 31 10.70 -7.85 -6.25
C SER A 31 11.01 -6.45 -6.77
N CYS A 32 11.92 -5.75 -6.09
CA CYS A 32 12.48 -4.48 -6.54
C CYS A 32 13.99 -4.44 -6.27
N GLU A 33 14.78 -4.65 -7.33
CA GLU A 33 16.24 -4.58 -7.28
C GLU A 33 16.71 -3.20 -7.75
N VAL A 34 17.17 -2.39 -6.80
CA VAL A 34 17.63 -1.02 -7.05
C VAL A 34 19.15 -1.00 -7.24
N PRO A 35 19.68 -0.42 -8.33
CA PRO A 35 21.12 -0.29 -8.53
C PRO A 35 21.72 0.67 -7.50
N LEU A 36 22.87 0.30 -6.92
CA LEU A 36 23.62 1.14 -5.97
C LEU A 36 24.76 1.89 -6.68
N ALA A 37 25.08 3.10 -6.21
CA ALA A 37 26.16 3.92 -6.78
C ALA A 37 27.54 3.24 -6.77
N GLY A 38 27.83 2.41 -5.76
CA GLY A 38 29.05 1.61 -5.65
C GLY A 38 29.08 0.33 -6.50
N GLY A 39 28.06 0.10 -7.33
CA GLY A 39 27.85 -1.13 -8.09
C GLY A 39 27.01 -2.16 -7.34
N GLY A 40 26.40 -3.07 -8.11
CA GLY A 40 25.47 -4.08 -7.60
C GLY A 40 24.04 -3.56 -7.39
N HIS A 41 23.21 -4.44 -6.84
CA HIS A 41 21.78 -4.21 -6.63
C HIS A 41 21.40 -4.47 -5.18
N ARG A 42 20.41 -3.73 -4.67
CA ARG A 42 19.78 -3.97 -3.38
C ARG A 42 18.32 -4.36 -3.63
N GLU A 43 17.94 -5.56 -3.20
CA GLU A 43 16.52 -5.95 -3.10
C GLU A 43 15.91 -5.18 -1.92
N VAL A 44 14.91 -4.34 -2.19
CA VAL A 44 14.28 -3.47 -1.20
C VAL A 44 12.84 -3.84 -0.88
N LEU A 45 12.25 -4.80 -1.59
CA LEU A 45 10.85 -5.21 -1.43
C LEU A 45 10.73 -6.59 -0.78
N LEU A 46 9.99 -6.69 0.32
CA LEU A 46 9.68 -7.98 0.94
C LEU A 46 8.89 -8.86 -0.04
N GLY A 47 9.04 -10.17 0.08
CA GLY A 47 8.36 -11.14 -0.77
C GLY A 47 8.65 -12.58 -0.37
N CYS A 48 7.97 -13.51 -1.03
CA CYS A 48 8.13 -14.95 -0.83
C CYS A 48 8.91 -15.61 -1.97
N ASP A 49 9.35 -16.86 -1.77
CA ASP A 49 10.05 -17.64 -2.81
C ASP A 49 9.11 -18.24 -3.87
N SER A 50 7.87 -18.58 -3.50
CA SER A 50 6.99 -19.39 -4.33
C SER A 50 5.56 -18.86 -4.41
N ALA A 51 4.86 -19.21 -5.49
CA ALA A 51 3.43 -18.90 -5.64
C ALA A 51 2.58 -19.55 -4.52
N GLU A 52 3.00 -20.71 -3.99
CA GLU A 52 2.34 -21.37 -2.87
C GLU A 52 2.46 -20.55 -1.57
N ASP A 53 3.64 -19.96 -1.32
CA ASP A 53 3.83 -19.07 -0.18
C ASP A 53 3.03 -17.78 -0.31
N TYR A 54 2.95 -17.20 -1.52
CA TYR A 54 2.07 -16.06 -1.80
C TYR A 54 0.59 -16.39 -1.61
N ALA A 55 0.17 -17.63 -1.90
CA ALA A 55 -1.20 -18.07 -1.65
C ALA A 55 -1.48 -18.22 -0.15
N ARG A 56 -0.49 -18.65 0.65
CA ARG A 56 -0.64 -18.88 2.11
C ARG A 56 -0.46 -17.64 2.97
N GLN A 57 0.38 -16.69 2.56
CA GLN A 57 0.62 -15.47 3.34
C GLN A 57 -0.66 -14.65 3.50
N THR A 58 -0.73 -13.89 4.59
CA THR A 58 -1.91 -13.09 5.00
C THR A 58 -1.59 -11.60 5.14
N ALA A 59 -0.41 -11.17 4.72
CA ALA A 59 0.10 -9.81 4.88
C ALA A 59 -0.05 -8.94 3.62
N TYR A 60 -0.70 -9.45 2.57
CA TYR A 60 -0.91 -8.73 1.30
C TYR A 60 0.38 -8.29 0.61
N LEU A 61 1.50 -9.00 0.82
CA LEU A 61 2.83 -8.60 0.36
C LEU A 61 2.84 -8.17 -1.11
N GLY A 62 3.00 -6.87 -1.36
CA GLY A 62 3.15 -6.29 -2.70
C GLY A 62 1.88 -6.24 -3.56
N ALA A 63 0.74 -6.68 -3.05
CA ALA A 63 -0.48 -6.80 -3.83
C ALA A 63 -1.12 -5.43 -4.12
N ILE A 64 -1.85 -5.34 -5.24
CA ILE A 64 -2.80 -4.24 -5.45
C ILE A 64 -4.06 -4.53 -4.65
N ILE A 65 -4.47 -3.54 -3.85
CA ILE A 65 -5.65 -3.64 -2.99
C ILE A 65 -6.85 -2.97 -3.65
N GLY A 66 -8.01 -3.60 -3.55
CA GLY A 66 -9.29 -3.05 -3.97
C GLY A 66 -10.45 -4.02 -3.72
N ARG A 67 -11.71 -3.61 -3.88
CA ARG A 67 -12.15 -2.29 -4.40
C ARG A 67 -11.89 -1.10 -3.48
N TYR A 68 -11.79 -1.35 -2.18
CA TYR A 68 -11.51 -0.31 -1.19
C TYR A 68 -10.37 -0.76 -0.27
N ALA A 69 -9.26 -0.01 -0.29
CA ALA A 69 -8.12 -0.24 0.58
C ALA A 69 -8.40 0.21 2.02
N ASN A 70 -7.78 -0.50 2.98
CA ASN A 70 -8.00 -0.34 4.41
C ASN A 70 -9.44 -0.68 4.84
N ARG A 71 -9.86 -0.20 6.01
CA ARG A 71 -11.11 -0.61 6.67
C ARG A 71 -12.32 0.19 6.21
N ILE A 72 -13.46 -0.49 6.11
CA ILE A 72 -14.80 0.10 6.18
C ILE A 72 -15.43 -0.41 7.48
N THR A 73 -15.77 0.53 8.36
CA THR A 73 -16.26 0.27 9.71
C THR A 73 -17.57 -0.52 9.66
N ASP A 74 -17.74 -1.48 10.58
CA ASP A 74 -18.91 -2.38 10.65
C ASP A 74 -19.20 -3.17 9.36
N ALA A 75 -18.19 -3.27 8.47
CA ALA A 75 -18.29 -3.90 7.16
C ALA A 75 -19.52 -3.40 6.37
N ARG A 76 -19.83 -2.11 6.47
CA ARG A 76 -21.05 -1.55 5.89
C ARG A 76 -20.86 -0.10 5.52
N PHE A 77 -21.55 0.34 4.47
CA PHE A 77 -21.70 1.76 4.16
C PHE A 77 -23.08 2.10 3.60
N THR A 78 -23.46 3.37 3.61
CA THR A 78 -24.69 3.87 3.00
C THR A 78 -24.37 4.82 1.85
N LEU A 79 -24.87 4.50 0.66
CA LEU A 79 -24.67 5.28 -0.56
C LEU A 79 -26.02 5.52 -1.25
N ASP A 80 -26.32 6.78 -1.55
CA ASP A 80 -27.55 7.22 -2.21
C ASP A 80 -28.83 6.67 -1.53
N GLY A 81 -28.83 6.65 -0.19
CA GLY A 81 -29.95 6.19 0.62
C GLY A 81 -30.10 4.67 0.74
N LYS A 82 -29.21 3.89 0.13
CA LYS A 82 -29.16 2.43 0.26
C LYS A 82 -27.95 1.99 1.07
N THR A 83 -28.18 1.09 2.02
CA THR A 83 -27.14 0.45 2.81
C THR A 83 -26.63 -0.80 2.11
N TYR A 84 -25.31 -0.98 2.11
CA TYR A 84 -24.61 -2.13 1.54
C TYR A 84 -23.83 -2.83 2.65
N ASP A 85 -24.07 -4.12 2.82
CA ASP A 85 -23.31 -5.00 3.70
C ASP A 85 -22.17 -5.64 2.92
N LEU A 86 -20.98 -5.64 3.52
CA LEU A 86 -19.75 -6.23 3.01
C LEU A 86 -19.36 -7.43 3.89
N ALA A 87 -18.41 -8.22 3.41
CA ALA A 87 -17.84 -9.29 4.22
C ALA A 87 -16.99 -8.70 5.36
N ALA A 88 -17.31 -9.04 6.61
CA ALA A 88 -16.43 -8.76 7.74
C ALA A 88 -15.28 -9.77 7.75
N ASN A 89 -14.06 -9.32 7.48
CA ASN A 89 -12.85 -10.14 7.43
C ASN A 89 -11.74 -9.62 8.35
N ASN A 90 -11.98 -8.54 9.09
CA ASN A 90 -11.09 -8.06 10.15
C ASN A 90 -11.90 -7.57 11.35
N GLY A 91 -12.19 -8.47 12.29
CA GLY A 91 -13.11 -8.19 13.39
C GLY A 91 -14.50 -7.83 12.85
N PRO A 92 -15.11 -6.71 13.29
CA PRO A 92 -16.39 -6.24 12.74
C PRO A 92 -16.27 -5.56 11.37
N ASN A 93 -15.04 -5.27 10.91
CA ASN A 93 -14.79 -4.40 9.77
C ASN A 93 -14.54 -5.19 8.47
N ASN A 94 -14.80 -4.56 7.32
CA ASN A 94 -14.31 -5.03 6.02
C ASN A 94 -12.93 -4.42 5.79
N LEU A 95 -11.92 -5.24 5.51
CA LEU A 95 -10.53 -4.83 5.29
C LEU A 95 -10.11 -5.20 3.88
N HIS A 96 -9.49 -4.24 3.18
CA HIS A 96 -8.82 -4.44 1.88
C HIS A 96 -9.75 -5.05 0.81
N GLY A 97 -11.03 -4.67 0.83
CA GLY A 97 -12.01 -5.10 -0.16
C GLY A 97 -12.64 -6.46 0.10
N GLY A 98 -12.29 -7.15 1.20
CA GLY A 98 -12.89 -8.43 1.60
C GLY A 98 -11.96 -9.64 1.46
N PRO A 99 -12.46 -10.84 1.80
CA PRO A 99 -11.65 -12.07 1.84
C PRO A 99 -11.12 -12.51 0.47
N GLU A 100 -11.83 -12.20 -0.61
CA GLU A 100 -11.42 -12.50 -1.99
C GLU A 100 -11.22 -11.20 -2.79
N GLY A 101 -10.61 -10.20 -2.13
CA GLY A 101 -10.30 -8.89 -2.70
C GLY A 101 -9.34 -8.96 -3.89
N PHE A 102 -9.02 -7.79 -4.44
CA PHE A 102 -8.22 -7.70 -5.68
C PHE A 102 -6.83 -8.35 -5.57
N ASP A 103 -6.29 -8.49 -4.36
CA ASP A 103 -5.03 -9.16 -4.05
C ASP A 103 -5.05 -10.68 -4.34
N ARG A 104 -6.23 -11.31 -4.26
CA ARG A 104 -6.41 -12.75 -4.51
C ARG A 104 -6.84 -13.08 -5.94
N GLN A 105 -7.38 -12.09 -6.65
CA GLN A 105 -7.91 -12.29 -7.98
C GLN A 105 -6.80 -12.33 -9.04
N ARG A 106 -7.04 -13.08 -10.12
CA ARG A 106 -6.16 -13.04 -11.30
C ARG A 106 -6.55 -11.90 -12.21
N TRP A 107 -5.59 -11.04 -12.49
CA TRP A 107 -5.70 -9.95 -13.44
C TRP A 107 -5.36 -10.44 -14.86
N THR A 108 -6.03 -9.87 -15.84
CA THR A 108 -5.82 -10.13 -17.25
C THR A 108 -4.69 -9.27 -17.78
N LEU A 109 -3.76 -9.87 -18.52
CA LEU A 109 -2.69 -9.13 -19.21
C LEU A 109 -3.28 -8.28 -20.34
N VAL A 110 -3.03 -6.97 -20.31
CA VAL A 110 -3.39 -6.03 -21.38
C VAL A 110 -2.19 -5.77 -22.29
N SER A 111 -1.04 -5.41 -21.72
CA SER A 111 0.21 -5.19 -22.45
C SER A 111 1.44 -5.44 -21.56
N HIS A 112 2.57 -5.77 -22.18
CA HIS A 112 3.86 -5.96 -21.50
C HIS A 112 5.00 -5.60 -22.44
N SER A 113 5.97 -4.84 -21.92
CA SER A 113 7.23 -4.48 -22.57
C SER A 113 8.39 -4.63 -21.59
N ALA A 114 9.60 -4.26 -21.99
CA ALA A 114 10.77 -4.31 -21.10
C ALA A 114 10.61 -3.38 -19.87
N THR A 115 9.87 -2.28 -19.98
CA THR A 115 9.78 -1.25 -18.92
C THR A 115 8.35 -0.95 -18.49
N GLU A 116 7.35 -1.66 -19.02
CA GLU A 116 5.94 -1.40 -18.72
C GLU A 116 5.11 -2.69 -18.69
N LEU A 117 4.15 -2.76 -17.78
CA LEU A 117 3.16 -3.83 -17.67
C LEU A 117 1.79 -3.22 -17.35
N VAL A 118 0.77 -3.58 -18.13
CA VAL A 118 -0.62 -3.22 -17.85
C VAL A 118 -1.43 -4.48 -17.60
N LEU A 119 -2.10 -4.51 -16.45
CA LEU A 119 -3.00 -5.58 -16.02
C LEU A 119 -4.39 -4.99 -15.78
N ALA A 120 -5.44 -5.77 -16.04
CA ALA A 120 -6.83 -5.36 -15.84
C ALA A 120 -7.62 -6.40 -15.05
N ILE A 121 -8.60 -5.94 -14.27
CA ILE A 121 -9.57 -6.80 -13.59
C ILE A 121 -11.00 -6.31 -13.87
N ASP A 122 -11.90 -7.27 -14.02
CA ASP A 122 -13.34 -7.05 -14.14
C ASP A 122 -14.02 -7.61 -12.90
N SER A 123 -14.46 -6.72 -12.01
CA SER A 123 -15.12 -7.09 -10.77
C SER A 123 -16.64 -6.89 -10.97
N PRO A 124 -17.47 -7.96 -10.95
CA PRO A 124 -18.89 -7.88 -11.28
C PRO A 124 -19.73 -7.19 -10.18
N ASP A 125 -20.96 -6.80 -10.51
CA ASP A 125 -21.93 -6.29 -9.52
C ASP A 125 -22.11 -7.27 -8.34
N GLY A 126 -21.97 -6.76 -7.12
CA GLY A 126 -22.07 -7.53 -5.88
C GLY A 126 -20.79 -8.24 -5.44
N ASP A 127 -19.68 -8.12 -6.18
CA ASP A 127 -18.40 -8.71 -5.75
C ASP A 127 -17.96 -8.15 -4.39
N GLN A 128 -17.70 -9.06 -3.45
CA GLN A 128 -17.45 -8.78 -2.03
C GLN A 128 -18.50 -7.89 -1.33
N GLY A 129 -19.71 -7.77 -1.92
CA GLY A 129 -20.80 -6.91 -1.44
C GLY A 129 -20.85 -5.51 -2.05
N PHE A 130 -19.86 -5.13 -2.88
CA PHE A 130 -19.83 -3.79 -3.48
C PHE A 130 -20.80 -3.65 -4.67
N PRO A 131 -21.49 -2.50 -4.82
CA PRO A 131 -22.41 -2.27 -5.92
C PRO A 131 -21.71 -2.03 -7.26
N GLY A 132 -22.36 -2.47 -8.33
CA GLY A 132 -21.96 -2.22 -9.70
C GLY A 132 -20.79 -3.07 -10.15
N ARG A 133 -20.66 -3.23 -11.47
CA ARG A 133 -19.44 -3.72 -12.08
C ARG A 133 -18.38 -2.62 -12.00
N ALA A 134 -17.17 -2.99 -11.61
CA ALA A 134 -15.98 -2.15 -11.65
C ALA A 134 -14.95 -2.72 -12.62
N GLN A 135 -14.52 -1.91 -13.57
CA GLN A 135 -13.41 -2.24 -14.48
C GLN A 135 -12.20 -1.44 -14.04
N VAL A 136 -11.12 -2.13 -13.69
CA VAL A 136 -9.92 -1.49 -13.16
C VAL A 136 -8.70 -1.92 -13.96
N GLN A 137 -7.82 -0.98 -14.26
CA GLN A 137 -6.48 -1.26 -14.78
C GLN A 137 -5.41 -0.75 -13.83
N VAL A 138 -4.33 -1.50 -13.73
CA VAL A 138 -3.09 -1.06 -13.09
C VAL A 138 -1.96 -1.12 -14.10
N ARG A 139 -1.18 -0.05 -14.16
CA ARG A 139 0.01 0.08 -14.99
C ARG A 139 1.23 0.21 -14.10
N TYR A 140 2.15 -0.74 -14.20
CA TYR A 140 3.50 -0.63 -13.67
C TYR A 140 4.44 -0.12 -14.76
N ALA A 141 5.24 0.89 -14.46
CA ALA A 141 6.22 1.43 -15.39
C ALA A 141 7.53 1.84 -14.73
N LEU A 142 8.63 1.54 -15.40
CA LEU A 142 9.96 2.03 -15.06
C LEU A 142 10.26 3.26 -15.94
N THR A 143 9.97 4.45 -15.41
CA THR A 143 9.98 5.69 -16.22
C THR A 143 11.37 6.28 -16.40
N ASP A 144 12.30 5.94 -15.51
CA ASP A 144 13.71 6.31 -15.56
C ASP A 144 14.55 5.30 -14.74
N ALA A 145 15.82 5.62 -14.47
CA ALA A 145 16.75 4.73 -13.78
C ALA A 145 16.43 4.46 -12.31
N GLY A 146 15.59 5.26 -11.66
CA GLY A 146 15.24 5.14 -10.25
C GLY A 146 13.75 5.07 -9.97
N THR A 147 12.87 5.26 -10.95
CA THR A 147 11.43 5.41 -10.69
C THR A 147 10.63 4.16 -11.07
N VAL A 148 9.87 3.64 -10.09
CA VAL A 148 8.73 2.74 -10.33
C VAL A 148 7.44 3.54 -10.18
N GLN A 149 6.69 3.65 -11.25
CA GLN A 149 5.38 4.29 -11.29
C GLN A 149 4.26 3.25 -11.38
N ILE A 150 3.23 3.41 -10.54
CA ILE A 150 2.00 2.64 -10.54
C ILE A 150 0.84 3.59 -10.81
N ASP A 151 0.17 3.42 -11.94
CA ASP A 151 -1.03 4.18 -12.27
C ASP A 151 -2.27 3.29 -12.25
N PHE A 152 -3.38 3.85 -11.78
CA PHE A 152 -4.67 3.19 -11.73
C PHE A 152 -5.68 3.92 -12.61
N THR A 153 -6.53 3.15 -13.30
CA THR A 153 -7.77 3.65 -13.87
C THR A 153 -8.93 2.78 -13.43
N ALA A 154 -10.09 3.39 -13.18
CA ALA A 154 -11.30 2.68 -12.78
C ALA A 154 -12.53 3.27 -13.44
N GLU A 155 -13.45 2.41 -13.85
CA GLU A 155 -14.79 2.77 -14.34
C GLU A 155 -15.83 1.88 -13.67
N VAL A 156 -17.04 2.42 -13.45
CA VAL A 156 -18.14 1.69 -12.79
C VAL A 156 -19.47 1.92 -13.50
N ASP A 157 -20.36 0.94 -13.43
CA ASP A 157 -21.73 1.04 -13.98
C ASP A 157 -22.80 1.45 -12.92
N LYS A 158 -22.43 1.46 -11.63
CA LYS A 158 -23.19 2.04 -10.52
C LYS A 158 -22.24 2.81 -9.61
N ALA A 159 -22.77 3.76 -8.84
CA ALA A 159 -21.95 4.47 -7.87
C ALA A 159 -21.34 3.48 -6.86
N CYS A 160 -20.03 3.53 -6.66
CA CYS A 160 -19.29 2.57 -5.84
C CYS A 160 -18.10 3.26 -5.15
N PRO A 161 -17.80 2.93 -3.88
CA PRO A 161 -16.51 3.25 -3.30
C PRO A 161 -15.37 2.57 -4.07
N ILE A 162 -14.36 3.33 -4.47
CA ILE A 162 -13.11 2.89 -5.09
C ILE A 162 -11.95 3.60 -4.40
N ALA A 163 -11.07 2.83 -3.78
CA ALA A 163 -9.80 3.30 -3.21
C ALA A 163 -8.75 2.21 -3.45
N LEU A 164 -7.84 2.47 -4.38
CA LEU A 164 -6.83 1.51 -4.83
C LEU A 164 -5.46 1.92 -4.27
N THR A 165 -4.64 0.94 -3.90
CA THR A 165 -3.26 1.20 -3.47
C THR A 165 -2.38 -0.02 -3.75
N SER A 166 -1.07 0.13 -3.56
CA SER A 166 -0.10 -0.96 -3.57
C SER A 166 0.36 -1.23 -2.14
N HIS A 167 0.21 -2.48 -1.69
CA HIS A 167 0.61 -2.93 -0.36
C HIS A 167 2.07 -3.41 -0.34
N ALA A 168 2.95 -2.65 -0.98
CA ALA A 168 4.39 -2.90 -1.05
C ALA A 168 5.07 -2.66 0.30
N TYR A 169 5.84 -3.64 0.78
CA TYR A 169 6.61 -3.53 2.02
C TYR A 169 8.09 -3.32 1.71
N PHE A 170 8.60 -2.17 2.13
CA PHE A 170 9.97 -1.76 1.85
C PHE A 170 10.89 -2.00 3.04
N ASN A 171 12.14 -2.36 2.74
CA ASN A 171 13.26 -2.28 3.67
C ASN A 171 14.51 -1.82 2.88
N LEU A 172 14.89 -0.55 3.05
CA LEU A 172 15.95 0.04 2.24
C LEU A 172 17.37 -0.35 2.68
N ASP A 173 17.53 -1.03 3.82
CA ASP A 173 18.80 -1.62 4.25
C ASP A 173 19.11 -2.92 3.48
N GLY A 174 18.13 -3.43 2.74
CA GLY A 174 18.18 -4.71 2.04
C GLY A 174 17.32 -5.74 2.76
N VAL A 175 16.51 -6.46 1.99
CA VAL A 175 15.55 -7.40 2.55
C VAL A 175 16.24 -8.62 3.13
N THR A 176 16.02 -8.84 4.42
CA THR A 176 16.37 -10.07 5.12
C THR A 176 15.19 -10.51 6.00
N PRO A 177 15.05 -11.82 6.30
CA PRO A 177 13.97 -12.30 7.15
C PRO A 177 13.99 -11.70 8.57
N ASP A 178 15.20 -11.43 9.09
CA ASP A 178 15.44 -10.83 10.41
C ASP A 178 15.66 -9.30 10.32
N GLY A 179 15.25 -8.68 9.22
CA GLY A 179 15.39 -7.24 8.99
C GLY A 179 14.60 -6.41 10.01
N ASP A 180 15.02 -5.16 10.22
CA ASP A 180 14.35 -4.24 11.13
C ASP A 180 14.39 -2.80 10.59
N ILE A 181 13.23 -2.29 10.21
CA ILE A 181 13.08 -0.94 9.64
C ILE A 181 13.23 0.17 10.68
N ARG A 182 13.24 -0.13 11.99
CA ARG A 182 13.24 0.90 13.04
C ARG A 182 14.48 1.79 13.03
N ALA A 183 15.59 1.34 12.45
CA ALA A 183 16.79 2.14 12.29
C ALA A 183 16.73 3.14 11.11
N GLN A 184 15.81 2.92 10.16
CA GLN A 184 15.60 3.76 8.97
C GLN A 184 14.92 5.08 9.34
N THR A 185 15.10 6.07 8.48
CA THR A 185 14.59 7.43 8.70
C THR A 185 13.40 7.70 7.81
N LEU A 186 12.29 8.13 8.40
CA LEU A 186 11.03 8.44 7.72
C LEU A 186 10.73 9.93 7.83
N LYS A 187 10.16 10.49 6.76
CA LYS A 187 9.52 11.79 6.71
C LYS A 187 8.18 11.64 6.00
N ILE A 188 7.14 12.30 6.48
CA ILE A 188 5.81 12.34 5.85
C ILE A 188 5.35 13.81 5.81
N ALA A 189 4.90 14.26 4.65
CA ALA A 189 4.34 15.60 4.44
C ALA A 189 2.85 15.63 4.85
N ALA A 190 2.63 15.65 6.16
CA ALA A 190 1.30 15.67 6.76
C ALA A 190 1.34 16.38 8.13
N GLU A 191 0.38 17.29 8.35
CA GLU A 191 0.16 17.91 9.66
C GLU A 191 -0.84 17.14 10.53
N ARG A 192 -1.62 16.22 9.93
CA ARG A 192 -2.65 15.46 10.64
C ARG A 192 -2.62 13.97 10.30
N TYR A 193 -3.05 13.15 11.24
CA TYR A 193 -3.29 11.72 11.05
C TYR A 193 -4.71 11.35 11.49
N VAL A 194 -5.18 10.16 11.10
CA VAL A 194 -6.47 9.60 11.47
C VAL A 194 -6.31 8.74 12.72
N PRO A 195 -6.83 9.16 13.90
CA PRO A 195 -6.82 8.34 15.10
C PRO A 195 -7.78 7.16 14.96
N VAL A 196 -7.45 6.07 15.63
CA VAL A 196 -8.17 4.80 15.57
C VAL A 196 -8.50 4.24 16.95
N ASP A 197 -9.57 3.44 17.00
CA ASP A 197 -9.93 2.66 18.18
C ASP A 197 -9.13 1.34 18.28
N ALA A 198 -9.44 0.51 19.28
CA ALA A 198 -8.78 -0.79 19.48
C ALA A 198 -9.05 -1.82 18.37
N THR A 199 -10.01 -1.58 17.48
CA THR A 199 -10.29 -2.38 16.28
C THR A 199 -9.65 -1.81 15.02
N LEU A 200 -8.88 -0.71 15.18
CA LEU A 200 -8.27 0.08 14.12
C LEU A 200 -9.30 0.79 13.21
N ALA A 201 -10.54 0.97 13.70
CA ALA A 201 -11.53 1.79 13.03
C ALA A 201 -11.27 3.28 13.33
N PRO A 202 -11.45 4.19 12.35
CA PRO A 202 -11.26 5.62 12.56
C PRO A 202 -12.20 6.20 13.64
N LEU A 203 -11.65 7.05 14.51
CA LEU A 203 -12.41 7.77 15.55
C LEU A 203 -13.17 9.02 15.02
N GLY A 204 -13.09 9.29 13.71
CA GLY A 204 -13.69 10.46 13.06
C GLY A 204 -12.68 11.56 12.79
N GLU A 205 -12.67 12.63 13.60
CA GLU A 205 -11.88 13.83 13.35
C GLU A 205 -10.36 13.55 13.35
N PRO A 206 -9.60 14.03 12.34
CA PRO A 206 -8.15 13.93 12.32
C PRO A 206 -7.48 14.66 13.49
N ALA A 207 -6.40 14.10 14.02
CA ALA A 207 -5.58 14.73 15.06
C ALA A 207 -4.31 15.34 14.47
N GLU A 208 -3.84 16.43 15.08
CA GLU A 208 -2.56 17.05 14.76
C GLU A 208 -1.39 16.10 15.10
N VAL A 209 -0.36 16.07 14.24
CA VAL A 209 0.86 15.30 14.51
C VAL A 209 1.81 16.02 15.47
N ALA A 210 1.70 17.35 15.55
CA ALA A 210 2.62 18.18 16.33
C ALA A 210 2.68 17.75 17.80
N ASP A 211 3.89 17.70 18.35
CA ASP A 211 4.15 17.29 19.74
C ASP A 211 3.67 15.86 20.08
N THR A 212 3.54 15.00 19.06
CA THR A 212 3.20 13.58 19.23
C THR A 212 4.28 12.67 18.60
N PRO A 213 4.29 11.36 18.91
CA PRO A 213 5.11 10.38 18.21
C PRO A 213 4.82 10.25 16.70
N PHE A 214 3.76 10.88 16.18
CA PHE A 214 3.38 10.87 14.78
C PHE A 214 4.01 12.04 13.98
N ASP A 215 4.79 12.93 14.62
CA ASP A 215 5.43 14.06 13.93
C ASP A 215 6.60 13.63 13.05
N PHE A 216 6.28 13.18 11.83
CA PHE A 216 7.23 12.88 10.77
C PHE A 216 7.43 14.05 9.78
N ARG A 217 7.01 15.28 10.13
CA ARG A 217 7.21 16.45 9.25
C ARG A 217 8.70 16.72 8.99
N LYS A 218 9.54 16.33 9.95
CA LYS A 218 11.00 16.30 9.83
C LYS A 218 11.49 14.85 9.77
N PRO A 219 12.59 14.56 9.06
CA PRO A 219 13.19 13.23 9.05
C PRO A 219 13.46 12.73 10.47
N CYS A 220 12.88 11.58 10.82
CA CYS A 220 13.00 10.97 12.13
C CYS A 220 13.21 9.45 11.99
N ARG A 221 13.99 8.85 12.89
CA ARG A 221 14.14 7.38 12.91
C ARG A 221 12.81 6.76 13.29
N ILE A 222 12.37 5.75 12.56
CA ILE A 222 11.07 5.10 12.78
C ILE A 222 10.99 4.57 14.23
N GLY A 223 12.06 3.96 14.72
CA GLY A 223 12.14 3.40 16.07
C GLY A 223 12.34 4.42 17.20
N SER A 224 12.43 5.72 16.92
CA SER A 224 12.73 6.74 17.95
C SER A 224 11.70 6.79 19.08
N ALA A 225 10.45 6.39 18.80
CA ALA A 225 9.35 6.33 19.74
C ALA A 225 9.31 5.00 20.56
N TRP A 226 10.12 4.00 20.24
CA TRP A 226 10.09 2.69 20.91
C TRP A 226 11.10 2.57 22.05
N PRO A 227 10.80 1.74 23.09
CA PRO A 227 9.52 1.09 23.36
C PRO A 227 8.56 1.97 24.20
N ASP A 228 9.08 3.02 24.85
CA ASP A 228 8.33 3.77 25.86
C ASP A 228 7.10 4.48 25.30
N ALA A 229 7.16 5.08 24.10
CA ALA A 229 5.97 5.72 23.54
C ALA A 229 4.92 4.70 23.10
N VAL A 230 5.30 3.48 22.69
CA VAL A 230 4.30 2.43 22.42
C VAL A 230 3.56 2.06 23.70
N ARG A 231 4.23 2.05 24.86
CA ARG A 231 3.55 1.80 26.14
C ARG A 231 2.64 2.95 26.55
N ASP A 232 3.08 4.18 26.31
CA ASP A 232 2.49 5.37 26.93
C ASP A 232 1.52 6.15 26.00
N ASN A 233 1.48 5.82 24.69
CA ASN A 233 0.57 6.41 23.71
C ASN A 233 -0.49 5.41 23.23
N GLU A 234 -1.77 5.75 23.39
CA GLU A 234 -2.90 4.86 23.05
C GLU A 234 -2.93 4.44 21.58
N GLN A 235 -2.64 5.37 20.66
CA GLN A 235 -2.68 5.11 19.22
C GLN A 235 -1.59 4.13 18.79
N LEU A 236 -0.37 4.28 19.32
CA LEU A 236 0.71 3.32 19.09
C LEU A 236 0.42 1.93 19.70
N ARG A 237 -0.29 1.85 20.83
CA ARG A 237 -0.75 0.56 21.37
C ARG A 237 -1.77 -0.11 20.45
N ASN A 238 -2.78 0.65 20.00
CA ASN A 238 -3.82 0.13 19.12
C ASN A 238 -3.20 -0.44 17.83
N GLY A 239 -2.24 0.28 17.25
CA GLY A 239 -1.52 -0.17 16.05
C GLY A 239 -0.45 -1.25 16.29
N ALA A 240 -0.05 -1.53 17.53
CA ALA A 240 1.18 -2.27 17.86
C ALA A 240 2.44 -1.68 17.18
N GLY A 241 2.45 -0.35 17.03
CA GLY A 241 3.35 0.42 16.18
C GLY A 241 2.57 1.44 15.37
N TYR A 242 3.15 1.92 14.25
CA TYR A 242 2.37 2.73 13.32
C TYR A 242 1.53 1.80 12.43
N ASP A 243 0.22 2.00 12.46
CA ASP A 243 -0.75 1.54 11.46
C ASP A 243 -1.81 2.64 11.27
N HIS A 244 -1.38 3.81 10.80
CA HIS A 244 -2.22 5.01 10.75
C HIS A 244 -2.16 5.70 9.39
N SER A 245 -3.28 6.32 9.03
CA SER A 245 -3.40 7.13 7.82
C SER A 245 -3.00 8.57 8.12
N PHE A 246 -2.05 9.10 7.36
CA PHE A 246 -1.63 10.49 7.42
C PHE A 246 -2.34 11.28 6.32
N LEU A 247 -2.94 12.41 6.68
CA LEU A 247 -3.60 13.28 5.71
C LEU A 247 -2.56 14.16 5.05
N LEU A 248 -2.32 13.91 3.77
CA LEU A 248 -1.26 14.56 3.02
C LEU A 248 -1.60 16.04 2.77
N ASP A 249 -0.55 16.85 2.88
CA ASP A 249 -0.57 18.25 2.53
C ASP A 249 -1.06 18.44 1.08
N GLU A 250 -1.82 19.51 0.82
CA GLU A 250 -2.41 19.76 -0.49
C GLU A 250 -1.35 19.83 -1.60
N ALA A 251 -0.17 20.37 -1.29
CA ALA A 251 0.96 20.46 -2.23
C ALA A 251 1.38 19.09 -2.79
N CYS A 252 1.24 18.01 -2.00
CA CYS A 252 1.60 16.66 -2.42
C CYS A 252 0.64 16.13 -3.50
N ARG A 253 -0.63 16.55 -3.51
CA ARG A 253 -1.72 15.96 -4.32
C ARG A 253 -1.61 16.21 -5.83
N HIS A 254 -0.63 16.99 -6.25
CA HIS A 254 -0.24 17.14 -7.65
C HIS A 254 0.93 16.24 -8.06
N ALA A 255 1.38 15.36 -7.15
CA ALA A 255 2.54 14.50 -7.31
C ALA A 255 3.84 15.24 -7.68
N THR A 256 3.97 16.53 -7.38
CA THR A 256 5.17 17.34 -7.70
C THR A 256 6.16 17.42 -6.55
N VAL A 257 5.69 17.25 -5.32
CA VAL A 257 6.51 17.15 -4.10
C VAL A 257 6.27 15.78 -3.45
N PRO A 258 7.29 15.21 -2.78
CA PRO A 258 7.14 13.90 -2.16
C PRO A 258 6.15 13.95 -0.99
N ALA A 259 5.22 13.00 -0.96
CA ALA A 259 4.32 12.73 0.15
C ALA A 259 5.05 12.08 1.34
N ALA A 260 6.04 11.24 1.05
CA ALA A 260 6.90 10.62 2.06
C ALA A 260 8.32 10.42 1.53
N GLU A 261 9.28 10.37 2.44
CA GLU A 261 10.67 9.99 2.18
C GLU A 261 11.11 8.94 3.20
N LEU A 262 11.70 7.85 2.72
CA LEU A 262 12.29 6.79 3.53
C LEU A 262 13.78 6.70 3.16
N ALA A 263 14.67 6.70 4.14
CA ALA A 263 16.10 6.53 3.94
C ALA A 263 16.63 5.32 4.72
N SER A 264 17.49 4.54 4.07
CA SER A 264 18.21 3.44 4.70
C SER A 264 19.01 3.93 5.91
N ALA A 265 19.26 3.06 6.89
CA ALA A 265 20.03 3.40 8.08
C ALA A 265 21.49 3.77 7.73
N ASP A 266 22.02 3.20 6.66
CA ASP A 266 23.34 3.52 6.10
C ASP A 266 23.35 4.75 5.18
N TRP A 267 22.19 5.38 4.94
CA TRP A 267 21.97 6.51 4.04
C TRP A 267 22.41 6.29 2.58
N LYS A 268 22.71 5.05 2.19
CA LYS A 268 23.11 4.75 0.80
C LYS A 268 21.95 4.76 -0.18
N LEU A 269 20.72 4.65 0.32
CA LEU A 269 19.53 4.64 -0.50
C LEU A 269 18.41 5.44 0.14
N THR A 270 17.78 6.32 -0.65
CA THR A 270 16.56 7.03 -0.30
C THR A 270 15.46 6.65 -1.28
N MET A 271 14.25 6.44 -0.78
CA MET A 271 13.02 6.29 -1.55
C MET A 271 12.12 7.48 -1.27
N ARG A 272 11.66 8.16 -2.32
CA ARG A 272 10.63 9.21 -2.25
C ARG A 272 9.35 8.71 -2.86
N VAL A 273 8.24 8.93 -2.17
CA VAL A 273 6.89 8.57 -2.62
C VAL A 273 6.18 9.82 -3.10
N TYR A 274 5.75 9.85 -4.36
CA TYR A 274 4.90 10.89 -4.92
C TYR A 274 3.53 10.30 -5.24
N THR A 275 2.45 11.05 -5.01
CA THR A 275 1.09 10.56 -5.29
C THR A 275 0.13 11.71 -5.53
N ASP A 276 -1.00 11.44 -6.16
CA ASP A 276 -2.15 12.35 -6.24
C ASP A 276 -3.22 12.07 -5.16
N GLN A 277 -2.99 11.08 -4.30
CA GLN A 277 -3.93 10.66 -3.28
C GLN A 277 -3.95 11.62 -2.07
N PRO A 278 -5.09 11.74 -1.37
CA PRO A 278 -5.25 12.67 -0.26
C PRO A 278 -4.58 12.21 1.05
N ALA A 279 -4.25 10.93 1.17
CA ALA A 279 -3.66 10.34 2.37
C ALA A 279 -2.64 9.24 2.03
N ILE A 280 -1.87 8.86 3.03
CA ILE A 280 -0.94 7.71 2.98
C ILE A 280 -1.08 6.89 4.25
N GLN A 281 -1.35 5.60 4.13
CA GLN A 281 -1.22 4.68 5.26
C GLN A 281 0.26 4.42 5.51
N CYS A 282 0.68 4.57 6.76
CA CYS A 282 2.00 4.17 7.23
C CYS A 282 1.82 2.97 8.18
N TYR A 283 2.26 1.80 7.72
CA TYR A 283 2.21 0.56 8.47
C TYR A 283 3.59 -0.05 8.64
N THR A 284 4.06 -0.14 9.88
CA THR A 284 5.42 -0.61 10.22
C THR A 284 5.54 -2.13 10.34
N GLY A 285 4.71 -2.91 9.64
CA GLY A 285 4.88 -4.36 9.58
C GLY A 285 4.70 -5.06 10.93
N ASN A 286 3.79 -4.56 11.76
CA ASN A 286 3.61 -4.95 13.17
C ASN A 286 3.19 -6.43 13.32
N TYR A 287 2.59 -7.01 12.28
CA TYR A 287 2.10 -8.38 12.22
C TYR A 287 2.82 -9.24 11.16
N LEU A 288 4.04 -8.87 10.76
CA LEU A 288 4.84 -9.65 9.79
C LEU A 288 5.45 -10.94 10.36
N ALA A 289 5.46 -11.09 11.70
CA ALA A 289 6.01 -12.26 12.35
C ALA A 289 5.36 -13.55 11.84
N GLY A 290 6.16 -14.46 11.29
CA GLY A 290 5.70 -15.77 10.79
C GLY A 290 5.25 -15.79 9.33
N ILE A 291 5.18 -14.63 8.66
CA ILE A 291 4.90 -14.56 7.23
C ILE A 291 6.06 -15.19 6.44
N PRO A 292 5.79 -16.08 5.45
CA PRO A 292 6.84 -16.64 4.60
C PRO A 292 7.73 -15.55 3.98
N ALA A 293 9.04 -15.77 4.05
CA ALA A 293 10.05 -14.90 3.47
C ALA A 293 10.86 -15.67 2.42
N ARG A 294 11.61 -14.93 1.59
CA ARG A 294 12.60 -15.54 0.70
C ARG A 294 13.64 -16.37 1.48
N GLY A 295 14.13 -17.43 0.86
CA GLY A 295 15.09 -18.37 1.44
C GLY A 295 14.49 -19.40 2.40
N GLY A 296 13.19 -19.72 2.27
CA GLY A 296 12.50 -20.70 3.12
C GLY A 296 12.43 -20.33 4.60
N LYS A 297 12.50 -19.03 4.91
CA LYS A 297 12.44 -18.47 6.27
C LYS A 297 11.10 -17.76 6.50
N GLN A 298 10.97 -17.11 7.65
CA GLN A 298 9.82 -16.27 7.99
C GLN A 298 10.29 -14.88 8.42
N TYR A 299 9.49 -13.85 8.13
CA TYR A 299 9.77 -12.49 8.56
C TYR A 299 9.58 -12.34 10.07
N THR A 300 10.36 -11.43 10.66
CA THR A 300 10.15 -10.89 12.02
C THR A 300 9.20 -9.70 12.01
N VAL A 301 8.70 -9.32 13.19
CA VAL A 301 7.98 -8.05 13.37
C VAL A 301 8.85 -6.87 12.90
N HIS A 302 8.24 -5.90 12.22
CA HIS A 302 8.93 -4.72 11.67
C HIS A 302 10.01 -5.02 10.60
N ALA A 303 9.94 -6.17 9.92
CA ALA A 303 10.87 -6.49 8.83
C ALA A 303 10.73 -5.57 7.60
N GLY A 304 9.58 -4.93 7.43
CA GLY A 304 9.31 -3.98 6.34
C GLY A 304 8.26 -2.95 6.74
N ILE A 305 8.23 -1.83 6.01
CA ILE A 305 7.24 -0.76 6.14
C ILE A 305 6.41 -0.65 4.86
N ALA A 306 5.09 -0.60 4.99
CA ALA A 306 4.19 -0.25 3.89
C ALA A 306 3.85 1.24 3.95
N LEU A 307 3.93 1.87 2.78
CA LEU A 307 3.55 3.26 2.53
C LEU A 307 2.52 3.25 1.41
N GLU A 308 1.24 3.34 1.79
CA GLU A 308 0.11 3.06 0.90
C GLU A 308 -0.69 4.35 0.63
N PRO A 309 -0.34 5.14 -0.41
CA PRO A 309 -1.16 6.25 -0.84
C PRO A 309 -2.58 5.82 -1.20
N GLY A 310 -3.58 6.58 -0.75
CA GLY A 310 -4.97 6.29 -1.00
C GLY A 310 -5.90 7.27 -0.31
N TYR A 311 -7.14 6.82 -0.10
CA TYR A 311 -8.11 7.54 0.73
C TYR A 311 -7.94 7.17 2.20
N PRO A 312 -8.30 8.07 3.14
CA PRO A 312 -8.41 7.71 4.54
C PRO A 312 -9.30 6.47 4.73
N PRO A 313 -8.99 5.60 5.69
CA PRO A 313 -9.88 4.49 6.05
C PRO A 313 -11.29 4.98 6.33
N ASP A 314 -12.28 4.15 6.02
CA ASP A 314 -13.70 4.40 6.29
C ASP A 314 -14.31 5.63 5.59
N SER A 315 -13.63 6.25 4.62
CA SER A 315 -14.15 7.41 3.86
C SER A 315 -15.60 7.29 3.34
N PRO A 316 -16.11 6.11 2.92
CA PRO A 316 -17.52 5.97 2.53
C PRO A 316 -18.52 6.30 3.63
N ASN A 317 -18.13 6.19 4.91
CA ASN A 317 -18.94 6.52 6.07
C ASN A 317 -18.63 7.91 6.65
N GLN A 318 -17.56 8.56 6.19
CA GLN A 318 -17.06 9.82 6.73
C GLN A 318 -17.40 10.97 5.78
N ARG A 319 -18.44 11.75 6.11
CA ARG A 319 -18.93 12.86 5.26
C ARG A 319 -17.85 13.89 4.90
N ALA A 320 -16.86 14.08 5.79
CA ALA A 320 -15.76 15.01 5.58
C ALA A 320 -14.76 14.55 4.51
N TRP A 321 -14.75 13.25 4.16
CA TRP A 321 -13.79 12.65 3.22
C TRP A 321 -14.51 12.22 1.94
N SER A 322 -15.07 13.21 1.24
CA SER A 322 -15.68 13.00 -0.07
C SER A 322 -14.60 12.80 -1.13
N GLY A 323 -14.73 11.76 -1.97
CA GLY A 323 -13.86 11.57 -3.14
C GLY A 323 -13.71 10.12 -3.57
N CYS A 324 -13.84 9.18 -2.63
CA CYS A 324 -13.73 7.75 -2.93
C CYS A 324 -14.94 7.16 -3.67
N ILE A 325 -16.06 7.88 -3.80
CA ILE A 325 -17.24 7.38 -4.54
C ILE A 325 -17.08 7.70 -6.02
N LEU A 326 -16.81 6.68 -6.82
CA LEU A 326 -16.82 6.77 -8.28
C LEU A 326 -18.25 6.57 -8.81
N ARG A 327 -18.67 7.38 -9.77
CA ARG A 327 -20.02 7.30 -10.39
C ARG A 327 -19.94 6.96 -11.88
N PRO A 328 -21.03 6.41 -12.47
CA PRO A 328 -21.07 6.10 -13.90
C PRO A 328 -20.76 7.31 -14.79
N GLY A 329 -19.97 7.09 -15.83
CA GLY A 329 -19.50 8.14 -16.75
C GLY A 329 -18.27 8.91 -16.25
N GLN A 330 -17.81 8.66 -15.02
CA GLN A 330 -16.53 9.16 -14.51
C GLN A 330 -15.43 8.12 -14.72
N VAL A 331 -14.20 8.59 -14.89
CA VAL A 331 -13.00 7.74 -14.89
C VAL A 331 -12.20 8.08 -13.63
N GLY A 332 -12.14 7.13 -12.69
CA GLY A 332 -11.26 7.20 -11.54
C GLY A 332 -9.82 7.08 -11.99
N LYS A 333 -8.93 7.90 -11.43
CA LYS A 333 -7.49 7.86 -11.69
C LYS A 333 -6.73 7.96 -10.37
N GLY A 334 -5.55 7.36 -10.33
CA GLY A 334 -4.61 7.51 -9.23
C GLY A 334 -3.19 7.21 -9.69
N THR A 335 -2.20 7.84 -9.08
CA THR A 335 -0.79 7.59 -9.37
C THR A 335 0.03 7.48 -8.09
N ILE A 336 1.01 6.57 -8.11
CA ILE A 336 2.03 6.41 -7.08
C ILE A 336 3.37 6.28 -7.78
N ARG A 337 4.35 7.10 -7.41
CA ARG A 337 5.73 6.98 -7.89
C ARG A 337 6.66 6.75 -6.71
N PHE A 338 7.38 5.63 -6.76
CA PHE A 338 8.47 5.31 -5.86
C PHE A 338 9.77 5.65 -6.58
N VAL A 339 10.42 6.74 -6.17
CA VAL A 339 11.67 7.23 -6.76
C VAL A 339 12.82 6.84 -5.84
N PHE A 340 13.68 5.95 -6.31
CA PHE A 340 14.85 5.47 -5.62
C PHE A 340 16.09 6.22 -6.06
N GLU A 341 16.83 6.76 -5.10
CA GLU A 341 18.06 7.51 -5.33
C GLU A 341 19.18 6.98 -4.44
N GLY A 342 20.27 6.55 -5.06
CA GLY A 342 21.51 6.21 -4.36
C GLY A 342 22.24 7.47 -3.89
N ALA A 343 22.94 7.39 -2.76
CA ALA A 343 23.89 8.43 -2.37
C ALA A 343 25.10 8.42 -3.32
N ASN A 344 25.51 9.61 -3.79
CA ASN A 344 26.73 9.81 -4.58
C ASN A 344 28.01 9.55 -3.78
#